data_AF-A0A8S0XYA1-F1
#
_entry.id   AF-A0A8S0XYA1-F1
#
_cell.length_a   1.000
_cell.length_b   1.000
_cell.length_c   1.000
_cell.angle_alpha   90.00
_cell.angle_beta   90.00
_cell.angle_gamma   90.00
#
_symmetry.space_group_name_H-M   'P 1'
#
loop_
_entity.id
_entity.type
_entity.pdbx_description
1 polymer ?
#
loop_
_entity_poly.entity_id
_entity_poly.type
_entity_poly.pdbx_seq_one_letter_code
_entity_poly.pdbx_strand_id
1 'polypeptide(L)'
;MSSLSGEVILSATYGFDIVLETDKYIVMAKDGVDPVLPALIPGTYLVDFIPALKYVPEWFPGAGFRRKAKEWKKLTLAMRDVPFLVAKREIENGSEKPTFCYSSLQRIDERLDREQQERDIRDVAGTMYAAGSDTTMASIANCIIALLNHPEVLKKAHEEIGRVLKPGTLPDFDDEPSLPYVTAIIKETSRWNDATPLGHKKVSPICQGRKTSTTGTGFQKDP
;
A
#
# COMPACT_ATOMS: atom_id res chain seq x y z
N MET A 1 14.97 -3.40 9.68
CA MET A 1 13.54 -3.63 10.02
C MET A 1 12.58 -3.25 8.91
N SER A 2 12.93 -2.31 8.01
CA SER A 2 12.06 -1.85 6.91
C SER A 2 11.76 -2.86 5.79
N SER A 3 12.33 -4.07 5.84
CA SER A 3 12.31 -5.04 4.73
C SER A 3 11.13 -6.01 4.78
N LEU A 4 10.71 -6.43 5.98
CA LEU A 4 9.83 -7.59 6.17
C LEU A 4 8.41 -7.37 5.62
N SER A 5 7.81 -6.20 5.85
CA SER A 5 6.46 -5.91 5.31
C SER A 5 6.45 -5.84 3.79
N GLY A 6 7.51 -5.28 3.19
CA GLY A 6 7.72 -5.25 1.74
C GLY A 6 7.92 -6.65 1.14
N GLU A 7 8.71 -7.50 1.80
CA GLU A 7 8.91 -8.91 1.43
C GLU A 7 7.61 -9.70 1.41
N VAL A 8 6.80 -9.61 2.49
CA VAL A 8 5.53 -10.34 2.59
C VAL A 8 4.57 -9.96 1.47
N ILE A 9 4.42 -8.65 1.19
CA ILE A 9 3.51 -8.20 0.13
C ILE A 9 4.05 -8.54 -1.26
N LEU A 10 5.36 -8.48 -1.49
CA LEU A 10 5.99 -8.90 -2.75
C LEU A 10 5.81 -10.40 -2.99
N SER A 11 5.99 -11.20 -1.95
CA SER A 11 5.81 -12.65 -2.03
C SER A 11 4.35 -13.00 -2.32
N ALA A 12 3.39 -12.43 -1.58
CA ALA A 12 1.97 -12.68 -1.80
C ALA A 12 1.47 -12.19 -3.16
N THR A 13 1.99 -11.06 -3.65
CA THR A 13 1.51 -10.42 -4.89
C THR A 13 2.19 -11.00 -6.14
N TYR A 14 3.51 -11.16 -6.11
CA TYR A 14 4.36 -11.47 -7.27
C TYR A 14 5.08 -12.83 -7.17
N GLY A 15 5.10 -13.47 -6.00
CA GLY A 15 5.76 -14.77 -5.81
C GLY A 15 7.27 -14.70 -5.64
N PHE A 16 7.80 -13.51 -5.31
CA PHE A 16 9.22 -13.34 -5.04
C PHE A 16 9.61 -14.05 -3.75
N ASP A 17 10.76 -14.72 -3.80
CA ASP A 17 11.30 -15.42 -2.64
C ASP A 17 11.88 -14.40 -1.65
N ILE A 18 11.71 -14.67 -0.36
CA ILE A 18 12.14 -13.84 0.77
C ILE A 18 13.67 -13.97 0.92
N VAL A 19 14.42 -13.49 -0.07
CA VAL A 19 15.89 -13.50 -0.12
C VAL A 19 16.36 -12.10 -0.52
N LEU A 20 17.65 -11.79 -0.29
CA LEU A 20 18.36 -10.53 -0.58
C LEU A 20 18.05 -9.86 -1.94
N GLU A 21 17.52 -10.57 -2.95
CA GLU A 21 17.04 -9.96 -4.20
C GLU A 21 15.84 -9.02 -4.00
N THR A 22 15.11 -9.18 -2.89
CA THR A 22 13.99 -8.31 -2.50
C THR A 22 14.45 -6.88 -2.22
N ASP A 23 15.72 -6.68 -1.82
CA ASP A 23 16.27 -5.35 -1.53
C ASP A 23 16.14 -4.40 -2.73
N LYS A 24 16.33 -4.88 -3.95
CA LYS A 24 16.17 -4.05 -5.16
C LYS A 24 14.73 -3.58 -5.34
N TYR A 25 13.76 -4.47 -5.12
CA TYR A 25 12.34 -4.15 -5.29
C TYR A 25 11.84 -3.25 -4.16
N ILE A 26 12.33 -3.45 -2.94
CA ILE A 26 12.04 -2.59 -1.78
C ILE A 26 12.60 -1.19 -1.98
N VAL A 27 13.82 -1.06 -2.50
CA VAL A 27 14.40 0.26 -2.82
C VAL A 27 13.63 0.93 -3.95
N MET A 28 13.34 0.21 -5.04
CA MET A 28 12.56 0.75 -6.17
C MET A 28 11.18 1.24 -5.73
N ALA A 29 10.58 0.51 -4.81
CA ALA A 29 9.33 0.85 -4.18
C ALA A 29 9.40 2.10 -3.30
N LYS A 30 10.38 2.15 -2.40
CA LYS A 30 10.61 3.33 -1.57
C LYS A 30 10.81 4.57 -2.44
N ASP A 31 11.62 4.47 -3.48
CA ASP A 31 11.85 5.55 -4.45
C ASP A 31 10.60 5.89 -5.27
N GLY A 32 9.69 4.94 -5.46
CA GLY A 32 8.42 5.12 -6.17
C GLY A 32 7.30 5.75 -5.33
N VAL A 33 7.27 5.48 -4.02
CA VAL A 33 6.24 5.94 -3.07
C VAL A 33 6.63 7.24 -2.38
N ASP A 34 7.87 7.36 -1.89
CA ASP A 34 8.35 8.52 -1.14
C ASP A 34 8.04 9.87 -1.84
N PRO A 35 8.22 10.00 -3.16
CA PRO A 35 7.92 11.26 -3.84
C PRO A 35 6.42 11.49 -4.06
N VAL A 36 5.60 10.44 -4.03
CA VAL A 36 4.14 10.53 -4.21
C VAL A 36 3.44 10.93 -2.92
N LEU A 37 4.00 10.59 -1.75
CA LEU A 37 3.39 10.91 -0.44
C LEU A 37 3.07 12.40 -0.26
N PRO A 38 3.95 13.37 -0.59
CA PRO A 38 3.61 14.79 -0.52
C PRO A 38 2.48 15.20 -1.47
N ALA A 39 2.31 14.52 -2.61
CA ALA A 39 1.21 14.81 -3.54
C ALA A 39 -0.15 14.30 -3.04
N LEU A 40 -0.16 13.36 -2.09
CA LEU A 40 -1.39 12.89 -1.43
C LEU A 40 -1.89 13.89 -0.38
N ILE A 41 -1.02 14.81 0.08
CA ILE A 41 -1.40 15.85 1.04
C ILE A 41 -2.14 16.96 0.28
N PRO A 42 -3.42 17.21 0.63
CA PRO A 42 -4.20 18.27 0.02
C PRO A 42 -3.49 19.63 0.13
N GLY A 43 -3.21 20.28 -0.99
CA GLY A 43 -2.73 21.67 -0.99
C GLY A 43 -1.22 21.81 -0.89
N THR A 44 -0.46 20.72 -1.02
CA THR A 44 1.01 20.77 -1.12
C THR A 44 1.47 21.41 -2.43
N TYR A 45 0.67 21.33 -3.51
CA TYR A 45 0.98 21.98 -4.78
C TYR A 45 -0.10 22.98 -5.18
N LEU A 46 0.33 24.13 -5.74
CA LEU A 46 -0.60 25.14 -6.28
C LEU A 46 -1.54 24.60 -7.36
N VAL A 47 -1.14 23.52 -8.06
CA VAL A 47 -1.98 22.83 -9.05
C VAL A 47 -3.24 22.19 -8.43
N ASP A 48 -3.23 21.90 -7.13
CA ASP A 48 -4.39 21.37 -6.42
C ASP A 48 -5.49 22.43 -6.24
N PHE A 49 -5.12 23.72 -6.24
CA PHE A 49 -6.03 24.85 -6.10
C PHE A 49 -6.37 25.53 -7.43
N ILE A 50 -5.42 25.54 -8.38
CA ILE A 50 -5.58 26.22 -9.67
C ILE A 50 -5.30 25.19 -10.80
N PRO A 51 -6.34 24.50 -11.30
CA PRO A 51 -6.19 23.49 -12.35
C PRO A 51 -5.53 24.02 -13.63
N ALA A 52 -5.70 25.32 -13.92
CA ALA A 52 -5.09 25.98 -15.08
C ALA A 52 -3.54 25.91 -15.07
N LEU A 53 -2.92 25.76 -13.89
CA LEU A 53 -1.47 25.58 -13.77
C LEU A 53 -0.99 24.27 -14.41
N LYS A 54 -1.88 23.29 -14.65
CA LYS A 54 -1.56 22.07 -15.40
C LYS A 54 -0.98 22.36 -16.77
N TYR A 55 -1.28 23.50 -17.40
CA TYR A 55 -0.85 23.84 -18.78
C TYR A 55 0.43 24.69 -18.86
N VAL A 56 0.95 25.18 -17.73
CA VAL A 56 2.11 26.09 -17.70
C VAL A 56 3.39 25.38 -18.16
N PRO A 57 4.12 25.89 -19.18
CA PRO A 57 5.34 25.26 -19.69
C PRO A 57 6.41 25.00 -18.63
N GLU A 58 7.24 23.95 -18.82
CA GLU A 58 8.29 23.54 -17.86
C GLU A 58 9.34 24.62 -17.56
N TRP A 59 9.52 25.59 -18.47
CA TRP A 59 10.50 26.68 -18.33
C TRP A 59 10.01 27.86 -17.47
N PHE A 60 8.72 27.91 -17.13
CA PHE A 60 8.14 29.05 -16.40
C PHE A 60 8.57 29.07 -14.92
N PRO A 61 8.93 30.23 -14.34
CA PRO A 61 9.29 30.32 -12.92
C PRO A 61 8.13 29.86 -12.04
N GLY A 62 8.39 28.84 -11.20
CA GLY A 62 7.36 28.18 -10.38
C GLY A 62 6.79 26.87 -10.97
N ALA A 63 7.08 26.54 -12.23
CA ALA A 63 6.65 25.28 -12.86
C ALA A 63 7.53 24.05 -12.51
N GLY A 64 8.38 24.16 -11.48
CA GLY A 64 9.27 23.07 -11.03
C GLY A 64 8.53 21.78 -10.64
N PHE A 65 7.23 21.88 -10.31
CA PHE A 65 6.36 20.73 -10.05
C PHE A 65 6.22 19.80 -11.27
N ARG A 66 6.27 20.31 -12.51
CA ARG A 66 6.18 19.48 -13.72
C ARG A 66 7.41 18.60 -13.90
N ARG A 67 8.61 19.14 -13.64
CA ARG A 67 9.85 18.36 -13.69
C ARG A 67 9.84 17.24 -12.64
N LYS A 68 9.44 17.57 -11.41
CA LYS A 68 9.25 16.59 -10.33
C LYS A 68 8.21 15.53 -10.71
N ALA A 69 7.03 15.93 -11.18
CA ALA A 69 5.98 15.00 -11.60
C ALA A 69 6.44 14.05 -12.72
N LYS A 70 7.26 14.52 -13.67
CA LYS A 70 7.82 13.69 -14.74
C LYS A 70 8.81 12.64 -14.21
N GLU A 71 9.64 13.03 -13.25
CA GLU A 71 10.58 12.13 -12.57
C GLU A 71 9.85 11.10 -11.71
N TRP A 72 8.90 11.55 -10.90
CA TRP A 72 8.09 10.71 -10.02
C TRP A 72 7.26 9.71 -10.81
N LYS A 73 6.65 10.14 -11.93
CA LYS A 73 5.94 9.25 -12.85
C LYS A 73 6.84 8.10 -13.32
N LYS A 74 8.12 8.33 -13.61
CA LYS A 74 9.02 7.25 -14.03
C LYS A 74 9.26 6.25 -12.90
N LEU A 75 9.49 6.73 -11.69
CA LEU A 75 9.74 5.88 -10.51
C LEU A 75 8.49 5.08 -10.13
N THR A 76 7.31 5.72 -10.08
CA THR A 76 6.04 5.04 -9.80
C THR A 76 5.70 4.00 -10.87
N LEU A 77 5.93 4.31 -12.15
CA LEU A 77 5.74 3.33 -13.23
C LEU A 77 6.72 2.16 -13.10
N ALA A 78 7.99 2.41 -12.76
CA ALA A 78 8.96 1.35 -12.57
C ALA A 78 8.59 0.43 -11.39
N MET A 79 8.18 1.00 -10.25
CA MET A 79 7.68 0.26 -9.09
C MET A 79 6.51 -0.67 -9.47
N ARG A 80 5.59 -0.19 -10.32
CA ARG A 80 4.45 -0.99 -10.78
C ARG A 80 4.84 -2.05 -11.82
N ASP A 81 5.57 -1.62 -12.85
CA ASP A 81 5.77 -2.42 -14.06
C ASP A 81 6.84 -3.50 -13.87
N VAL A 82 7.94 -3.19 -13.18
CA VAL A 82 9.08 -4.11 -13.09
C VAL A 82 8.72 -5.39 -12.33
N PRO A 83 8.12 -5.35 -11.12
CA PRO A 83 7.76 -6.57 -10.40
C PRO A 83 6.73 -7.42 -11.14
N PHE A 84 5.74 -6.77 -11.75
CA PHE A 84 4.72 -7.44 -12.54
C PHE A 84 5.29 -8.18 -13.75
N LEU A 85 6.19 -7.54 -14.51
CA LEU A 85 6.81 -8.15 -15.68
C LEU A 85 7.67 -9.36 -15.31
N VAL A 86 8.37 -9.32 -14.17
CA VAL A 86 9.12 -10.48 -13.67
C VAL A 86 8.18 -11.60 -13.26
N ALA A 87 7.15 -11.30 -12.46
CA ALA A 87 6.16 -12.30 -12.06
C ALA A 87 5.47 -12.96 -13.26
N LYS A 88 5.09 -12.17 -14.26
CA LYS A 88 4.47 -12.67 -15.50
C LYS A 88 5.39 -13.66 -16.23
N ARG A 89 6.68 -13.34 -16.36
CA ARG A 89 7.66 -14.25 -16.99
C ARG A 89 7.82 -15.55 -16.21
N GLU A 90 7.87 -15.49 -14.89
CA GLU A 90 7.95 -16.69 -14.05
C GLU A 90 6.71 -17.59 -14.23
N ILE A 91 5.53 -16.99 -14.31
CA ILE A 91 4.28 -17.70 -14.57
C ILE A 91 4.29 -18.33 -15.98
N GLU A 92 4.74 -17.60 -16.99
CA GLU A 92 4.92 -18.10 -18.36
C GLU A 92 5.95 -19.23 -18.45
N ASN A 93 6.96 -19.23 -17.57
CA ASN A 93 7.96 -20.29 -17.42
C ASN A 93 7.44 -21.51 -16.64
N GLY A 94 6.17 -21.52 -16.22
CA GLY A 94 5.53 -22.65 -15.54
C GLY A 94 5.49 -22.54 -14.01
N SER A 95 5.71 -21.37 -13.43
CA SER A 95 5.50 -21.17 -11.99
C SER A 95 4.01 -21.21 -11.65
N GLU A 96 3.64 -22.10 -10.73
CA GLU A 96 2.28 -22.25 -10.22
C GLU A 96 2.13 -21.76 -8.78
N LYS A 97 3.03 -20.85 -8.34
CA LYS A 97 2.95 -20.27 -6.98
C LYS A 97 1.60 -19.55 -6.80
N PRO A 98 0.83 -19.86 -5.73
CA PRO A 98 -0.48 -19.25 -5.48
C PRO A 98 -0.33 -17.79 -5.06
N THR A 99 -0.25 -16.91 -6.05
CA THR A 99 -0.06 -15.46 -5.89
C THR A 99 -1.23 -14.70 -6.47
N PHE A 100 -1.35 -13.42 -6.12
CA PHE A 100 -2.33 -12.53 -6.74
C PHE A 100 -2.15 -12.49 -8.27
N CYS A 101 -0.92 -12.29 -8.75
CA CYS A 101 -0.65 -12.22 -10.20
C CYS A 101 -1.01 -13.52 -10.91
N TYR A 102 -0.62 -14.68 -10.37
CA TYR A 102 -0.96 -15.98 -10.95
C TYR A 102 -2.48 -16.18 -11.04
N SER A 103 -3.16 -16.02 -9.91
CA SER A 103 -4.61 -16.22 -9.82
C SER A 103 -5.39 -15.25 -10.71
N SER A 104 -4.90 -14.02 -10.88
CA SER A 104 -5.56 -13.00 -11.70
C SER A 104 -5.33 -13.22 -13.19
N LEU A 105 -4.10 -13.56 -13.59
CA LEU A 105 -3.78 -13.84 -14.99
C LEU A 105 -4.51 -15.09 -15.52
N GLN A 106 -4.73 -16.10 -14.67
CA GLN A 106 -5.54 -17.28 -15.03
C GLN A 106 -7.03 -16.99 -15.23
N ARG A 107 -7.53 -15.87 -14.69
CA ARG A 107 -8.94 -15.49 -14.74
C ARG A 107 -9.25 -14.45 -15.82
N ILE A 108 -8.28 -14.18 -16.71
CA ILE A 108 -8.49 -13.31 -17.87
C ILE A 108 -9.60 -13.91 -18.74
N ASP A 109 -10.60 -13.09 -19.05
CA ASP A 109 -11.65 -13.45 -20.00
C ASP A 109 -11.17 -13.14 -21.42
N GLU A 110 -11.00 -14.17 -22.25
CA GLU A 110 -10.60 -14.03 -23.66
C GLU A 110 -11.64 -13.29 -24.52
N ARG A 111 -12.87 -13.12 -24.03
CA ARG A 111 -13.93 -12.37 -24.71
C ARG A 111 -13.77 -10.86 -24.58
N LEU A 112 -12.99 -10.41 -23.60
CA LEU A 112 -12.74 -9.01 -23.31
C LEU A 112 -11.35 -8.59 -23.83
N ASP A 113 -11.06 -7.29 -23.80
CA ASP A 113 -9.72 -6.79 -24.13
C ASP A 113 -8.71 -7.33 -23.11
N ARG A 114 -7.88 -8.28 -23.57
CA ARG A 114 -6.81 -8.87 -22.77
C ARG A 114 -5.79 -7.84 -22.32
N GLU A 115 -5.44 -6.89 -23.19
CA GLU A 115 -4.44 -5.88 -22.83
C GLU A 115 -4.96 -5.01 -21.70
N GLN A 116 -6.23 -4.61 -21.75
CA GLN A 116 -6.83 -3.82 -20.69
C GLN A 116 -6.87 -4.59 -19.37
N GLN A 117 -7.29 -5.86 -19.40
CA GLN A 117 -7.31 -6.69 -18.19
C GLN A 117 -5.90 -6.85 -17.60
N GLU A 118 -4.88 -7.08 -18.42
CA GLU A 118 -3.50 -7.16 -17.94
C GLU A 118 -3.02 -5.82 -17.36
N ARG A 119 -3.41 -4.68 -17.96
CA ARG A 119 -3.13 -3.35 -17.41
C ARG A 119 -3.77 -3.19 -16.03
N ASP A 120 -5.03 -3.59 -15.88
CA ASP A 120 -5.77 -3.48 -14.62
C ASP A 120 -5.16 -4.38 -13.52
N ILE A 121 -4.81 -5.63 -13.84
CA ILE A 121 -4.15 -6.55 -12.90
C ILE A 121 -2.84 -5.95 -12.39
N ARG A 122 -2.05 -5.38 -13.31
CA ARG A 122 -0.78 -4.74 -12.98
C ARG A 122 -0.96 -3.49 -12.11
N ASP A 123 -1.96 -2.66 -12.40
CA ASP A 123 -2.27 -1.48 -11.59
C ASP A 123 -2.74 -1.87 -10.17
N VAL A 124 -3.56 -2.92 -10.06
CA VAL A 124 -3.97 -3.49 -8.77
C VAL A 124 -2.77 -4.04 -8.00
N ALA A 125 -1.91 -4.83 -8.64
CA ALA A 125 -0.71 -5.38 -8.01
C ALA A 125 0.24 -4.29 -7.50
N GLY A 126 0.44 -3.22 -8.28
CA GLY A 126 1.24 -2.06 -7.85
C GLY A 126 0.62 -1.33 -6.66
N THR A 127 -0.72 -1.23 -6.62
CA THR A 127 -1.45 -0.61 -5.51
C THR A 127 -1.39 -1.46 -4.25
N MET A 128 -1.50 -2.79 -4.36
CA MET A 128 -1.35 -3.72 -3.23
C MET A 128 0.01 -3.57 -2.58
N TYR A 129 1.07 -3.49 -3.38
CA TYR A 129 2.42 -3.28 -2.88
C TYR A 129 2.54 -1.92 -2.15
N ALA A 130 2.15 -0.83 -2.83
CA ALA A 130 2.30 0.53 -2.29
C ALA A 130 1.51 0.74 -0.99
N ALA A 131 0.29 0.19 -0.91
CA ALA A 131 -0.51 0.26 0.29
C ALA A 131 -0.02 -0.70 1.37
N GLY A 132 0.30 -1.95 1.02
CA GLY A 132 0.59 -3.01 1.99
C GLY A 132 1.95 -2.92 2.67
N SER A 133 2.96 -2.33 2.01
CA SER A 133 4.31 -2.21 2.57
C SER A 133 4.38 -1.16 3.68
N ASP A 134 4.12 0.11 3.33
CA ASP A 134 4.45 1.24 4.21
C ASP A 134 3.49 1.36 5.40
N THR A 135 2.18 1.12 5.20
CA THR A 135 1.20 1.22 6.30
C THR A 135 1.40 0.11 7.32
N THR A 136 1.76 -1.09 6.87
CA THR A 136 2.01 -2.23 7.76
C THR A 136 3.29 -2.01 8.57
N MET A 137 4.36 -1.53 7.92
CA MET A 137 5.59 -1.16 8.61
C MET A 137 5.33 -0.09 9.67
N ALA A 138 4.59 0.97 9.32
CA ALA A 138 4.23 2.04 10.25
C ALA A 138 3.41 1.52 11.44
N SER A 139 2.44 0.64 11.18
CA SER A 139 1.60 0.02 12.21
C SER A 139 2.42 -0.84 13.18
N ILE A 140 3.36 -1.64 12.67
CA ILE A 140 4.28 -2.45 13.49
C ILE A 140 5.17 -1.55 14.34
N ALA A 141 5.75 -0.49 13.76
CA ALA A 141 6.58 0.46 14.48
C ALA A 141 5.80 1.16 15.60
N ASN A 142 4.56 1.60 15.32
CA ASN A 142 3.68 2.21 16.31
C ASN A 142 3.35 1.23 17.45
N CYS A 143 3.11 -0.05 17.14
CA CYS A 143 2.86 -1.10 18.14
C CYS A 143 4.06 -1.31 19.05
N ILE A 144 5.26 -1.41 18.49
CA ILE A 144 6.51 -1.56 19.26
C ILE A 144 6.70 -0.35 20.18
N ILE A 145 6.53 0.87 19.66
CA ILE A 145 6.67 2.09 20.46
C ILE A 145 5.64 2.12 21.59
N ALA A 146 4.38 1.74 21.33
CA ALA A 146 3.35 1.66 22.36
C ALA A 146 3.72 0.65 23.47
N LEU A 147 4.18 -0.55 23.09
CA LEU A 147 4.58 -1.59 24.03
C LEU A 147 5.81 -1.22 24.86
N LEU A 148 6.76 -0.50 24.29
CA LEU A 148 7.95 -0.01 25.01
C LEU A 148 7.60 1.04 26.06
N ASN A 149 6.56 1.86 25.83
CA ASN A 149 6.07 2.83 26.80
C ASN A 149 5.16 2.21 27.88
N HIS A 150 4.66 0.99 27.66
CA HIS A 150 3.71 0.27 28.52
C HIS A 150 4.20 -1.16 28.82
N PRO A 151 5.31 -1.33 29.56
CA PRO A 151 5.89 -2.65 29.85
C PRO A 151 4.93 -3.58 30.60
N GLU A 152 3.99 -3.04 31.38
CA GLU A 152 2.93 -3.79 32.05
C GLU A 152 1.95 -4.44 31.06
N VAL A 153 1.68 -3.79 29.92
CA VAL A 153 0.85 -4.33 28.85
C VAL A 153 1.60 -5.45 28.13
N LEU A 154 2.88 -5.24 27.83
CA LEU A 154 3.73 -6.24 27.21
C LEU A 154 3.85 -7.52 28.06
N LYS A 155 3.96 -7.38 29.39
CA LYS A 155 4.01 -8.53 30.30
C LYS A 155 2.72 -9.36 30.26
N LYS A 156 1.56 -8.70 30.30
CA LYS A 156 0.26 -9.38 30.20
C LYS A 156 0.07 -10.08 28.86
N ALA A 157 0.54 -9.48 27.77
CA ALA A 157 0.51 -10.10 26.45
C ALA A 157 1.35 -11.39 26.41
N HIS A 158 2.56 -11.37 26.98
CA HIS A 158 3.39 -12.58 27.10
C HIS A 158 2.74 -13.65 27.97
N GLU A 159 2.05 -13.27 29.05
CA GLU A 159 1.31 -14.22 29.89
C GLU A 159 0.14 -14.86 29.16
N GLU A 160 -0.59 -14.13 28.32
CA GLU A 160 -1.65 -14.69 27.48
C GLU A 160 -1.07 -15.66 26.44
N ILE A 161 -0.04 -15.23 25.70
CA ILE A 161 0.64 -16.05 24.69
C ILE A 161 1.17 -17.34 25.33
N GLY A 162 1.81 -17.26 26.50
CA GLY A 162 2.35 -18.43 27.20
C GLY A 162 1.28 -19.38 27.77
N ARG A 163 0.02 -18.95 27.90
CA ARG A 163 -1.09 -19.84 28.29
C ARG A 163 -1.70 -20.57 27.10
N VAL A 164 -1.75 -19.92 25.94
CA VAL A 164 -2.40 -20.45 24.73
C VAL A 164 -1.44 -21.32 23.93
N LEU A 165 -0.20 -20.86 23.75
CA LEU A 165 0.78 -21.53 22.91
C LEU A 165 1.63 -22.53 23.69
N LYS A 166 2.03 -23.60 23.02
CA LYS A 166 2.98 -24.55 23.57
C LYS A 166 4.38 -23.93 23.60
N PRO A 167 5.24 -24.28 24.57
CA PRO A 167 6.63 -23.84 24.55
C PRO A 167 7.32 -24.24 23.23
N GLY A 168 7.91 -23.27 22.54
CA GLY A 168 8.62 -23.48 21.28
C GLY A 168 7.75 -23.51 20.02
N THR A 169 6.44 -23.26 20.12
CA THR A 169 5.57 -23.09 18.94
C THR A 169 5.38 -21.61 18.61
N LEU A 170 5.37 -21.29 17.31
CA LEU A 170 4.98 -19.97 16.83
C LEU A 170 3.45 -19.88 16.72
N PRO A 171 2.84 -18.68 16.88
CA PRO A 171 1.42 -18.49 16.68
C PRO A 171 1.01 -18.71 15.22
N ASP A 172 -0.19 -19.26 15.02
CA ASP A 172 -0.87 -19.32 13.72
C ASP A 172 -2.18 -18.49 13.75
N PHE A 173 -2.80 -18.27 12.59
CA PHE A 173 -4.07 -17.54 12.48
C PHE A 173 -5.21 -18.24 13.24
N ASP A 174 -5.16 -19.56 13.37
CA ASP A 174 -6.14 -20.34 14.14
C ASP A 174 -6.09 -20.04 15.66
N ASP A 175 -4.99 -19.48 16.16
CA ASP A 175 -4.83 -19.11 17.57
C ASP A 175 -5.47 -17.75 17.91
N GLU A 176 -5.75 -16.90 16.92
CA GLU A 176 -6.27 -15.53 17.13
C GLU A 176 -7.51 -15.48 18.04
N PRO A 177 -8.54 -16.36 17.89
CA PRO A 177 -9.70 -16.35 18.78
C PRO A 177 -9.36 -16.62 20.26
N SER A 178 -8.23 -17.27 20.52
CA SER A 178 -7.74 -17.60 21.87
C SER A 178 -6.81 -16.52 22.43
N LEU A 179 -6.47 -15.48 21.66
CA LEU A 179 -5.55 -14.39 22.04
C LEU A 179 -6.25 -13.02 22.12
N PRO A 180 -7.36 -12.87 22.89
CA PRO A 180 -8.17 -11.66 22.88
C PRO A 180 -7.42 -10.41 23.38
N TYR A 181 -6.45 -10.55 24.29
CA TYR A 181 -5.67 -9.42 24.79
C TYR A 181 -4.65 -8.94 23.76
N VAL A 182 -3.96 -9.85 23.05
CA VAL A 182 -3.09 -9.49 21.92
C VAL A 182 -3.90 -8.80 20.82
N THR A 183 -5.08 -9.33 20.46
CA THR A 183 -5.97 -8.67 19.49
C THR A 183 -6.40 -7.29 19.96
N ALA A 184 -6.65 -7.09 21.26
CA ALA A 184 -6.97 -5.79 21.82
C ALA A 184 -5.79 -4.80 21.72
N ILE A 185 -4.55 -5.25 21.93
CA ILE A 185 -3.35 -4.41 21.78
C ILE A 185 -3.21 -3.90 20.34
N ILE A 186 -3.39 -4.78 19.36
CA ILE A 186 -3.31 -4.39 17.94
C ILE A 186 -4.37 -3.34 17.62
N LYS A 187 -5.61 -3.57 18.05
CA LYS A 187 -6.73 -2.62 17.86
C LYS A 187 -6.47 -1.29 18.55
N GLU A 188 -5.97 -1.31 19.78
CA GLU A 188 -5.69 -0.10 20.55
C GLU A 188 -4.53 0.69 19.97
N THR A 189 -3.51 0.01 19.44
CA THR A 189 -2.41 0.66 18.73
C THR A 189 -2.92 1.41 17.50
N SER A 190 -3.75 0.76 16.67
CA SER A 190 -4.36 1.41 15.51
C SER A 190 -5.28 2.57 15.91
N ARG A 191 -5.96 2.48 17.06
CA ARG A 191 -6.79 3.58 17.58
C ARG A 191 -5.94 4.76 18.08
N TRP A 192 -4.81 4.48 18.73
CA TRP A 192 -3.93 5.48 19.32
C TRP A 192 -3.11 6.23 18.27
N ASN A 193 -2.52 5.50 17.33
CA ASN A 193 -1.68 6.07 16.28
C ASN A 193 -1.85 5.27 14.98
N ASP A 194 -2.88 5.64 14.21
CA ASP A 194 -3.16 5.06 12.91
C ASP A 194 -2.07 5.45 11.88
N ALA A 195 -1.73 4.54 10.98
CA ALA A 195 -0.78 4.79 9.90
C ALA A 195 -1.32 5.83 8.88
N THR A 196 -2.64 5.98 8.78
CA THR A 196 -3.30 6.86 7.80
C THR A 196 -4.35 7.78 8.44
N PRO A 197 -3.98 8.69 9.35
CA PRO A 197 -4.94 9.45 10.18
C PRO A 197 -5.87 10.38 9.38
N LEU A 198 -5.47 10.80 8.18
CA LEU A 198 -6.28 11.65 7.30
C LEU A 198 -7.13 10.87 6.28
N GLY A 199 -6.93 9.56 6.17
CA GLY A 199 -7.53 8.72 5.14
C GLY A 199 -7.29 9.23 3.70
N HIS A 200 -8.05 8.70 2.75
CA HIS A 200 -8.06 9.19 1.37
C HIS A 200 -9.24 10.15 1.14
N LYS A 201 -9.04 11.17 0.30
CA LYS A 201 -10.11 12.08 -0.10
C LYS A 201 -11.24 11.30 -0.77
N LYS A 202 -12.45 11.40 -0.22
CA LYS A 202 -13.67 10.92 -0.89
C LYS A 202 -14.18 12.01 -1.83
N VAL A 203 -14.48 11.63 -3.07
CA VAL A 203 -14.88 12.57 -4.14
C VAL A 203 -16.40 12.52 -4.40
N SER A 204 -17.12 11.56 -3.80
CA SER A 204 -18.58 11.45 -3.91
C SER A 204 -19.30 12.34 -2.88
N PRO A 205 -20.48 12.90 -3.23
CA PRO A 205 -21.34 13.55 -2.27
C PRO A 205 -21.84 12.50 -1.27
N ILE A 206 -21.56 12.74 0.01
CA ILE A 206 -22.04 11.89 1.10
C ILE A 206 -23.07 12.70 1.86
N CYS A 207 -24.29 12.18 1.98
CA CYS A 207 -25.24 12.65 2.98
C CYS A 207 -24.72 12.22 4.37
N GLN A 208 -23.87 13.04 4.99
CA GLN A 208 -23.48 12.87 6.39
C GLN A 208 -24.55 13.51 7.28
N GLY A 209 -25.52 12.70 7.69
CA GLY A 209 -26.65 13.15 8.52
C GLY A 209 -27.58 14.11 7.78
N ARG A 210 -28.13 15.11 8.49
CA ARG A 210 -29.14 16.05 7.97
C ARG A 210 -28.56 17.18 7.09
N LYS A 211 -27.28 17.09 6.70
CA LYS A 211 -26.59 18.05 5.85
C LYS A 211 -26.12 17.34 4.58
N THR A 212 -26.67 17.75 3.44
CA THR A 212 -26.16 17.38 2.13
C THR A 212 -24.95 18.25 1.81
N SER A 213 -23.75 17.67 1.70
CA SER A 213 -22.59 18.39 1.16
C SER A 213 -22.70 18.44 -0.37
N THR A 214 -23.00 19.61 -0.91
CA THR A 214 -22.92 19.87 -2.35
C THR A 214 -21.48 20.22 -2.71
N THR A 215 -20.58 19.24 -2.70
CA THR A 215 -19.26 19.40 -3.31
C THR A 215 -19.28 18.77 -4.69
N GLY A 216 -19.72 19.56 -5.68
CA GLY A 216 -19.47 19.27 -7.08
C GLY A 216 -17.99 19.50 -7.37
N THR A 217 -17.21 18.42 -7.37
CA THR A 217 -15.89 18.44 -8.01
C THR A 217 -16.14 18.13 -9.48
N GLY A 218 -16.13 19.18 -10.30
CA GLY A 218 -16.30 19.07 -11.74
C GLY A 218 -15.16 18.26 -12.36
N PHE A 219 -15.37 16.96 -12.53
CA PHE A 219 -14.76 16.23 -13.63
C PHE A 219 -15.62 16.52 -14.86
N GLN A 220 -15.28 17.59 -15.56
CA GLN A 220 -15.74 17.81 -16.91
C GLN A 220 -15.19 16.66 -17.76
N LYS A 221 -16.08 15.76 -18.19
CA LYS A 221 -15.83 14.85 -19.30
C LYS A 221 -15.61 15.73 -20.52
N ASP A 222 -14.38 15.77 -20.99
CA ASP A 222 -14.08 16.26 -22.33
C ASP A 222 -14.03 15.08 -23.32
N PRO A 223 -14.39 15.32 -24.59
CA PRO A 223 -14.97 14.35 -25.53
C PRO A 223 -14.01 13.28 -26.07
#